data_AF-A0A8H8RR03-F1
#
_entry.id   AF-A0A8H8RR03-F1
#
_cell.length_a   1.000
_cell.length_b   1.000
_cell.length_c   1.000
_cell.angle_alpha   90.00
_cell.angle_beta   90.00
_cell.angle_gamma   90.00
#
_symmetry.space_group_name_H-M   'P 1'
#
loop_
_entity.id
_entity.type
_entity.pdbx_description
1 polymer ?
#
loop_
_entity_poly.entity_id
_entity_poly.type
_entity_poly.pdbx_seq_one_letter_code
_entity_poly.pdbx_strand_id
1 'polypeptide(L)'
;MSASPESSPAQTPRKRGRPQLTPLEPYRDRIIDLFKNDVPIIDIARRLNLEHGLDVSERTISRRLTTWDVPRKKLRTPSSQELRDRVIYHYNKNLNDEQIAAELLAEGFEIKSRSLARLRQKLGLRRRSKYPEFREYSESEEEAPSAQLETEAGQSKIPPAKKRKAAKPKFNSALIPKVTAFVEKYMSKYDGSHDFNHIRRVVGLAHLIYTDMIREREESPPLFDETPDLDLHIVTLSALLHDVGDKKYLEPGQDGNTLVLATLLGFGAPEELAIKVQRIVLGVSYSTEVKDPAQTLGLLQRYPELAVVQDADRLDAIGAIGIGRTFTFGGAKGAKDMGRRFSIFEDKLEKLEGMMKTGPGKRIAKERTERLKKFKGWWEEEQKDAEGLLRKK
;
A
#
# COMPACT_ATOMS: atom_id res chain seq x y z
N MET A 1 -45.01 48.92 -44.55
CA MET A 1 -43.87 48.02 -44.77
C MET A 1 -42.73 48.48 -43.89
N SER A 2 -41.97 47.50 -43.38
CA SER A 2 -40.64 47.64 -42.80
C SER A 2 -40.56 48.05 -41.34
N ALA A 3 -40.66 47.02 -40.49
CA ALA A 3 -40.06 46.96 -39.17
C ALA A 3 -38.52 47.03 -39.29
N SER A 4 -37.85 47.65 -38.30
CA SER A 4 -36.46 47.38 -37.97
C SER A 4 -36.21 47.64 -36.48
N PRO A 5 -35.35 46.84 -35.80
CA PRO A 5 -35.38 46.65 -34.36
C PRO A 5 -34.30 47.47 -33.63
N GLU A 6 -34.52 47.58 -32.32
CA GLU A 6 -33.67 48.20 -31.30
C GLU A 6 -32.20 47.78 -31.37
N SER A 7 -31.30 48.76 -31.36
CA SER A 7 -29.86 48.57 -31.15
C SER A 7 -29.52 48.79 -29.66
N SER A 8 -29.05 47.72 -29.02
CA SER A 8 -28.42 47.76 -27.69
C SER A 8 -27.11 48.57 -27.72
N PRO A 9 -26.71 49.27 -26.63
CA PRO A 9 -25.51 50.09 -26.62
C PRO A 9 -24.25 49.22 -26.60
N ALA A 10 -23.39 49.45 -27.60
CA ALA A 10 -22.10 48.81 -27.75
C ALA A 10 -21.17 49.09 -26.55
N GLN A 11 -20.69 48.03 -25.90
CA GLN A 11 -19.59 48.11 -24.94
C GLN A 11 -18.30 48.45 -25.67
N THR A 12 -17.69 49.59 -25.34
CA THR A 12 -16.37 49.98 -25.82
C THR A 12 -15.28 49.03 -25.31
N PRO A 13 -14.33 48.57 -26.14
CA PRO A 13 -13.26 47.69 -25.70
C PRO A 13 -12.22 48.49 -24.89
N ARG A 14 -11.99 48.10 -23.63
CA ARG A 14 -11.01 48.77 -22.74
C ARG A 14 -9.57 48.38 -23.10
N LYS A 15 -8.74 49.39 -23.35
CA LYS A 15 -7.30 49.31 -23.62
C LYS A 15 -6.54 48.68 -22.43
N ARG A 16 -5.59 47.77 -22.73
CA ARG A 16 -4.62 47.24 -21.77
C ARG A 16 -3.66 48.35 -21.31
N GLY A 17 -3.75 48.74 -20.05
CA GLY A 17 -2.84 49.68 -19.39
C GLY A 17 -3.00 49.60 -17.87
N ARG A 18 -1.86 49.65 -17.15
CA ARG A 18 -1.62 49.70 -15.69
C ARG A 18 -2.89 49.80 -14.81
N PRO A 19 -3.16 48.86 -13.87
CA PRO A 19 -4.35 48.93 -13.02
C PRO A 19 -4.34 50.23 -12.22
N GLN A 20 -5.46 50.96 -12.30
CA GLN A 20 -5.76 52.16 -11.50
C GLN A 20 -5.54 51.81 -10.02
N LEU A 21 -4.77 52.62 -9.29
CA LEU A 21 -4.62 52.45 -7.84
C LEU A 21 -5.98 52.73 -7.20
N THR A 22 -6.73 51.70 -6.83
CA THR A 22 -7.92 51.86 -6.01
C THR A 22 -7.51 52.46 -4.67
N PRO A 23 -7.96 53.68 -4.30
CA PRO A 23 -7.58 54.31 -3.03
C PRO A 23 -8.22 53.52 -1.89
N LEU A 24 -7.37 52.96 -1.03
CA LEU A 24 -7.75 52.12 0.12
C LEU A 24 -7.65 52.88 1.45
N GLU A 25 -7.18 54.12 1.39
CA GLU A 25 -7.00 55.03 2.52
C GLU A 25 -8.29 55.27 3.31
N PRO A 26 -9.49 55.46 2.70
CA PRO A 26 -10.74 55.62 3.46
C PRO A 26 -11.17 54.37 4.24
N TYR A 27 -10.65 53.19 3.86
CA TYR A 27 -11.00 51.91 4.45
C TYR A 27 -9.89 51.37 5.36
N ARG A 28 -8.84 52.16 5.62
CA ARG A 28 -7.66 51.76 6.37
C ARG A 28 -8.00 51.14 7.72
N ASP A 29 -8.76 51.84 8.55
CA ASP A 29 -9.03 51.41 9.92
C ASP A 29 -9.87 50.14 9.96
N ARG A 30 -10.83 50.01 9.05
CA ARG A 30 -11.66 48.81 8.89
C ARG A 30 -10.84 47.60 8.42
N ILE A 31 -9.90 47.80 7.50
CA ILE A 31 -8.99 46.75 7.02
C ILE A 31 -8.05 46.28 8.14
N ILE A 32 -7.51 47.21 8.93
CA ILE A 32 -6.64 46.89 10.05
C ILE A 32 -7.41 46.15 11.14
N ASP A 33 -8.64 46.56 11.45
CA ASP A 33 -9.49 45.91 12.44
C ASP A 33 -9.87 44.48 12.02
N LEU A 34 -10.31 44.29 10.78
CA LEU A 34 -10.58 42.95 10.24
C LEU A 34 -9.33 42.06 10.28
N PHE A 35 -8.16 42.61 9.95
CA PHE A 35 -6.91 41.87 10.00
C PHE A 35 -6.47 41.52 11.43
N LYS A 36 -6.72 42.41 12.41
CA LYS A 36 -6.43 42.14 13.83
C LYS A 36 -7.38 41.10 14.44
N ASN A 37 -8.62 41.03 13.94
CA ASN A 37 -9.62 40.02 14.31
C ASN A 37 -9.45 38.68 13.55
N ASP A 38 -8.22 38.39 13.08
CA ASP A 38 -7.84 37.15 12.38
C ASP A 38 -8.69 36.82 11.12
N VAL A 39 -9.32 37.82 10.48
CA VAL A 39 -10.04 37.62 9.21
C VAL A 39 -9.03 37.42 8.07
N PRO A 40 -9.15 36.34 7.26
CA PRO A 40 -8.25 36.10 6.14
C PRO A 40 -8.23 37.25 5.13
N ILE A 41 -7.04 37.59 4.61
CA ILE A 41 -6.86 38.70 3.65
C ILE A 41 -7.75 38.55 2.39
N ILE A 42 -8.02 37.31 1.98
CA ILE A 42 -8.94 36.99 0.87
C ILE A 42 -10.37 37.43 1.16
N ASP A 43 -10.84 37.28 2.39
CA ASP A 43 -12.19 37.66 2.79
C ASP A 43 -12.29 39.18 2.99
N ILE A 44 -11.21 39.83 3.43
CA ILE A 44 -11.14 41.30 3.46
C ILE A 44 -11.24 41.86 2.03
N ALA A 45 -10.53 41.26 1.06
CA ALA A 45 -10.63 41.65 -0.35
C ALA A 45 -12.04 41.49 -0.91
N ARG A 46 -12.65 40.33 -0.64
CA ARG A 46 -14.01 40.02 -1.10
C ARG A 46 -15.03 41.01 -0.53
N ARG A 47 -14.95 41.33 0.77
CA ARG A 47 -15.87 42.28 1.42
C ARG A 47 -15.74 43.70 0.87
N LEU A 48 -14.51 44.16 0.63
CA LEU A 48 -14.27 45.47 0.04
C LEU A 48 -14.81 45.57 -1.40
N ASN A 49 -14.66 44.50 -2.18
CA ASN A 49 -15.16 44.48 -3.56
C ASN A 49 -16.70 44.40 -3.60
N LEU A 50 -17.32 43.62 -2.70
CA LEU A 50 -18.77 43.41 -2.66
C LEU A 50 -19.54 44.61 -2.08
N GLU A 51 -19.06 45.17 -0.97
CA GLU A 51 -19.77 46.24 -0.26
C GLU A 51 -19.53 47.63 -0.85
N HIS A 52 -18.33 47.87 -1.40
CA HIS A 52 -17.88 49.21 -1.83
C HIS A 52 -17.59 49.28 -3.34
N GLY A 53 -17.89 48.21 -4.10
CA GLY A 53 -17.70 48.16 -5.55
C GLY A 53 -16.24 48.33 -6.00
N LEU A 54 -15.29 48.01 -5.13
CA LEU A 54 -13.86 48.18 -5.39
C LEU A 54 -13.31 47.00 -6.22
N ASP A 55 -12.22 47.25 -6.96
CA ASP A 55 -11.43 46.20 -7.62
C ASP A 55 -10.08 46.06 -6.88
N VAL A 56 -10.10 45.25 -5.82
CA VAL A 56 -8.97 45.09 -4.90
C VAL A 56 -8.60 43.62 -4.81
N SER A 57 -7.34 43.31 -5.14
CA SER A 57 -6.77 41.98 -4.97
C SER A 57 -6.22 41.77 -3.55
N GLU A 58 -6.11 40.50 -3.13
CA GLU A 58 -5.40 40.10 -1.90
C GLU A 58 -3.99 40.70 -1.80
N ARG A 59 -3.30 40.78 -2.94
CA ARG A 59 -1.94 41.32 -3.04
C ARG A 59 -1.91 42.81 -2.74
N THR A 60 -2.97 43.54 -3.11
CA THR A 60 -3.12 44.98 -2.83
C THR A 60 -3.29 45.23 -1.33
N ILE A 61 -4.15 44.45 -0.66
CA ILE A 61 -4.37 44.55 0.79
C ILE A 61 -3.13 44.16 1.57
N SER A 62 -2.48 43.05 1.21
CA SER A 62 -1.24 42.61 1.85
C SER A 62 -0.13 43.66 1.73
N ARG A 63 -0.03 44.36 0.58
CA ARG A 63 0.92 45.45 0.39
C ARG A 63 0.57 46.66 1.26
N ARG A 64 -0.72 47.04 1.36
CA ARG A 64 -1.15 48.18 2.19
C ARG A 64 -0.99 47.93 3.69
N LEU A 65 -1.26 46.72 4.18
CA LEU A 65 -0.99 46.34 5.57
C LEU A 65 0.50 46.48 5.93
N THR A 66 1.39 46.18 4.98
CA THR A 66 2.83 46.44 5.15
C THR A 66 3.17 47.94 5.10
N THR A 67 2.54 48.71 4.21
CA THR A 67 2.74 50.17 4.15
C THR A 67 2.19 50.90 5.38
N TRP A 68 1.15 50.37 6.03
CA TRP A 68 0.54 50.93 7.23
C TRP A 68 1.19 50.46 8.53
N ASP A 69 2.34 49.79 8.45
CA ASP A 69 3.13 49.28 9.57
C ASP A 69 2.33 48.42 10.57
N VAL A 70 1.42 47.59 10.05
CA VAL A 70 0.61 46.71 10.90
C VAL A 70 1.47 45.50 11.30
N PRO A 71 1.75 45.30 12.60
CA PRO A 71 2.60 44.21 13.05
C PRO A 71 1.93 42.87 12.74
N ARG A 72 2.52 42.12 11.80
CA ARG A 72 2.13 40.73 11.55
C ARG A 72 2.53 39.91 12.77
N LYS A 73 1.64 39.08 13.33
CA LYS A 73 2.00 38.08 14.35
C LYS A 73 3.18 37.25 13.79
N LYS A 74 4.40 37.53 14.27
CA LYS A 74 5.57 36.68 14.01
C LYS A 74 5.42 35.46 14.92
N LEU A 75 4.64 34.47 14.48
CA LEU A 75 4.78 33.13 15.01
C LEU A 75 6.19 32.65 14.66
N ARG A 76 6.96 32.27 15.70
CA ARG A 76 8.34 31.79 15.58
C ARG A 76 8.43 30.76 14.46
N THR A 77 9.21 31.06 13.42
CA THR A 77 9.60 30.05 12.44
C THR A 77 10.51 29.05 13.16
N PRO A 78 10.11 27.78 13.32
CA PRO A 78 11.00 26.76 13.88
C PRO A 78 12.24 26.63 13.00
N SER A 79 13.36 26.18 13.55
CA SER A 79 14.62 26.17 12.80
C SER A 79 14.45 25.35 11.50
N SER A 80 15.09 25.78 10.39
CA SER A 80 14.97 25.05 9.12
C SER A 80 15.39 23.59 9.23
N GLN A 81 16.13 23.20 10.28
CA GLN A 81 16.53 21.83 10.54
C GLN A 81 15.45 21.04 11.28
N GLU A 82 14.85 21.60 12.34
CA GLU A 82 13.75 20.97 13.08
C GLU A 82 12.55 20.67 12.18
N LEU A 83 12.18 21.60 11.31
CA LEU A 83 11.11 21.38 10.33
C LEU A 83 11.45 20.23 9.36
N ARG A 84 12.71 20.08 8.96
CA ARG A 84 13.13 18.97 8.08
C ARG A 84 13.05 17.64 8.83
N ASP A 85 13.48 17.60 10.08
CA ASP A 85 13.49 16.39 10.90
C ASP A 85 12.05 15.93 11.20
N ARG A 86 11.12 16.87 11.48
CA ARG A 86 9.70 16.57 11.64
C ARG A 86 9.03 16.12 10.34
N VAL A 87 9.36 16.74 9.21
CA VAL A 87 8.88 16.29 7.89
C VAL A 87 9.36 14.87 7.59
N ILE A 88 10.61 14.54 7.90
CA ILE A 88 11.16 13.17 7.75
C ILE A 88 10.43 12.20 8.68
N TYR A 89 10.23 12.59 9.94
CA TYR A 89 9.53 11.77 10.95
C TYR A 89 8.10 11.42 10.51
N HIS A 90 7.31 12.40 10.08
CA HIS A 90 5.94 12.19 9.61
C HIS A 90 5.87 11.47 8.27
N TYR A 91 6.85 11.71 7.39
CA TYR A 91 6.99 10.94 6.15
C TYR A 91 7.25 9.45 6.44
N ASN A 92 8.08 9.13 7.43
CA ASN A 92 8.37 7.75 7.85
C ASN A 92 7.17 7.07 8.54
N LYS A 93 6.16 7.83 8.96
CA LYS A 93 4.85 7.32 9.41
C LYS A 93 3.86 7.05 8.26
N ASN A 94 4.31 7.16 7.00
CA ASN A 94 3.50 7.01 5.78
C ASN A 94 2.33 8.01 5.63
N LEU A 95 2.32 9.11 6.40
CA LEU A 95 1.31 10.16 6.28
C LEU A 95 1.40 10.84 4.92
N ASN A 96 0.26 11.10 4.27
CA ASN A 96 0.20 11.84 3.00
C ASN A 96 0.58 13.33 3.18
N ASP A 97 0.89 14.05 2.09
CA ASP A 97 1.38 15.44 2.20
C ASP A 97 0.36 16.37 2.90
N GLU A 98 -0.93 16.04 2.90
CA GLU A 98 -1.98 16.77 3.62
C GLU A 98 -2.01 16.42 5.12
N GLN A 99 -1.88 15.15 5.47
CA GLN A 99 -1.76 14.65 6.84
C GLN A 99 -0.46 15.12 7.50
N ILE A 100 0.66 15.10 6.77
CA ILE A 100 1.94 15.67 7.24
C ILE A 100 1.75 17.17 7.52
N ALA A 101 1.05 17.90 6.65
CA ALA A 101 0.79 19.32 6.89
C ALA A 101 -0.10 19.55 8.13
N ALA A 102 -1.11 18.70 8.35
CA ALA A 102 -1.98 18.77 9.52
C ALA A 102 -1.23 18.46 10.83
N GLU A 103 -0.39 17.42 10.86
CA GLU A 103 0.43 17.06 12.02
C GLU A 103 1.52 18.10 12.31
N LEU A 104 2.15 18.64 11.26
CA LEU A 104 3.09 19.76 11.40
C LEU A 104 2.38 20.98 11.99
N LEU A 105 1.16 21.29 11.53
CA LEU A 105 0.38 22.40 12.07
C LEU A 105 0.01 22.17 13.55
N ALA A 106 -0.37 20.94 13.92
CA ALA A 106 -0.63 20.57 15.31
C ALA A 106 0.61 20.70 16.21
N GLU A 107 1.80 20.52 15.64
CA GLU A 107 3.10 20.71 16.31
C GLU A 107 3.62 22.16 16.25
N GLY A 108 2.83 23.09 15.70
CA GLY A 108 3.16 24.51 15.61
C GLY A 108 4.04 24.89 14.40
N PHE A 109 4.23 23.98 13.45
CA PHE A 109 4.94 24.22 12.19
C PHE A 109 3.95 24.59 11.07
N GLU A 110 3.98 25.84 10.63
CA GLU A 110 3.11 26.29 9.53
C GLU A 110 3.82 26.12 8.18
N ILE A 111 3.37 25.17 7.36
CA ILE A 111 3.89 24.96 6.01
C ILE A 111 2.76 24.78 4.99
N LYS A 112 2.77 25.60 3.93
CA LYS A 112 1.83 25.43 2.81
C LYS A 112 2.11 24.10 2.11
N SER A 113 1.08 23.37 1.68
CA SER A 113 1.23 22.05 1.05
C SER A 113 2.18 22.04 -0.16
N ARG A 114 2.20 23.12 -0.97
CA ARG A 114 3.16 23.29 -2.08
C ARG A 114 4.62 23.44 -1.60
N SER A 115 4.82 24.13 -0.48
CA SER A 115 6.14 24.31 0.14
C SER A 115 6.62 23.01 0.79
N LEU A 116 5.71 22.25 1.41
CA LEU A 116 5.98 20.92 1.95
C LEU A 116 6.39 19.95 0.85
N ALA A 117 5.65 19.90 -0.26
CA ALA A 117 6.00 19.06 -1.40
C ALA A 117 7.40 19.40 -1.98
N ARG A 118 7.74 20.68 -2.08
CA ARG A 118 9.08 21.14 -2.53
C ARG A 118 10.17 20.79 -1.51
N LEU A 119 9.93 20.99 -0.22
CA LEU A 119 10.87 20.65 0.84
C LEU A 119 11.13 19.15 0.87
N ARG A 120 10.06 18.35 0.80
CA ARG A 120 10.09 16.90 0.66
C ARG A 120 10.92 16.46 -0.56
N GLN A 121 10.68 17.05 -1.72
CA GLN A 121 11.47 16.77 -2.94
C GLN A 121 12.96 17.14 -2.79
N LYS A 122 13.27 18.26 -2.11
CA LYS A 122 14.63 18.71 -1.83
C LYS A 122 15.35 17.80 -0.84
N LEU A 123 14.62 17.17 0.08
CA LEU A 123 15.10 16.15 1.01
C LEU A 123 15.21 14.75 0.36
N GLY A 124 14.91 14.61 -0.94
CA GLY A 124 14.96 13.32 -1.63
C GLY A 124 13.79 12.37 -1.33
N LEU A 125 12.81 12.81 -0.52
CA LEU A 125 11.65 12.04 -0.08
C LEU A 125 10.58 11.95 -1.19
N ARG A 126 10.92 11.41 -2.37
CA ARG A 126 10.04 11.43 -3.54
C ARG A 126 9.02 10.29 -3.52
N ARG A 127 7.75 10.62 -3.31
CA ARG A 127 6.63 9.79 -3.79
C ARG A 127 6.67 9.73 -5.32
N ARG A 128 7.01 8.58 -5.90
CA ARG A 128 6.79 8.32 -7.33
C ARG A 128 5.65 7.31 -7.45
N SER A 129 4.44 7.75 -7.81
CA SER A 129 3.53 6.88 -8.53
C SER A 129 3.57 7.29 -10.00
N LYS A 130 3.89 6.32 -10.87
CA LYS A 130 3.74 6.41 -12.33
C LYS A 130 2.35 5.88 -12.76
N TYR A 131 1.43 5.83 -11.80
CA TYR A 131 0.22 5.02 -11.82
C TYR A 131 -0.95 5.93 -11.41
N PRO A 132 -1.72 6.46 -12.38
CA PRO A 132 -2.85 7.36 -12.18
C PRO A 132 -4.00 6.75 -11.35
N GLU A 133 -4.05 5.42 -11.21
CA GLU A 133 -5.08 4.67 -10.50
C GLU A 133 -5.06 4.79 -8.96
N PHE A 134 -4.13 5.57 -8.40
CA PHE A 134 -4.09 5.89 -6.97
C PHE A 134 -4.79 7.22 -6.63
N ARG A 135 -5.62 7.76 -7.54
CA ARG A 135 -6.21 9.10 -7.41
C ARG A 135 -7.68 9.15 -6.95
N GLU A 136 -8.39 8.04 -6.78
CA GLU A 136 -9.83 8.13 -6.50
C GLU A 136 -10.25 7.37 -5.25
N TYR A 137 -10.61 8.13 -4.21
CA TYR A 137 -11.79 7.96 -3.35
C TYR A 137 -11.99 9.26 -2.53
N SER A 138 -12.73 10.22 -3.09
CA SER A 138 -13.66 11.12 -2.36
C SER A 138 -14.28 12.17 -3.32
N GLU A 139 -15.56 11.97 -3.62
CA GLU A 139 -16.63 12.97 -3.92
C GLU A 139 -16.69 13.73 -5.27
N SER A 140 -17.67 13.28 -6.07
CA SER A 140 -18.83 13.96 -6.72
C SER A 140 -18.72 15.32 -7.44
N GLU A 141 -19.20 15.26 -8.70
CA GLU A 141 -20.04 16.23 -9.46
C GLU A 141 -19.55 17.67 -9.69
N GLU A 142 -19.24 18.02 -10.95
CA GLU A 142 -20.10 18.81 -11.87
C GLU A 142 -19.31 19.27 -13.13
N GLU A 143 -19.91 18.98 -14.29
CA GLU A 143 -19.97 19.68 -15.58
C GLU A 143 -18.74 20.17 -16.39
N ALA A 144 -18.86 19.96 -17.71
CA ALA A 144 -17.94 20.25 -18.83
C ALA A 144 -18.16 21.69 -19.40
N PRO A 145 -17.82 22.07 -20.66
CA PRO A 145 -16.81 21.61 -21.66
C PRO A 145 -16.00 22.77 -22.30
N SER A 146 -14.96 22.48 -23.10
CA SER A 146 -14.39 23.27 -24.24
C SER A 146 -12.89 22.94 -24.41
N ALA A 147 -12.25 22.94 -25.58
CA ALA A 147 -12.63 23.15 -26.97
C ALA A 147 -11.60 22.44 -27.86
N GLN A 148 -12.01 22.27 -29.11
CA GLN A 148 -11.33 21.73 -30.29
C GLN A 148 -9.92 22.30 -30.53
N LEU A 149 -9.08 21.49 -31.19
CA LEU A 149 -8.28 21.90 -32.35
C LEU A 149 -7.91 20.66 -33.19
N GLU A 150 -8.63 20.53 -34.31
CA GLU A 150 -8.20 20.02 -35.62
C GLU A 150 -6.81 20.58 -36.01
N THR A 151 -5.94 20.03 -36.86
CA THR A 151 -5.96 19.00 -37.91
C THR A 151 -4.48 18.73 -38.27
N GLU A 152 -4.17 17.55 -38.82
CA GLU A 152 -3.56 17.38 -40.16
C GLU A 152 -2.77 16.08 -40.28
N ALA A 153 -3.05 15.41 -41.41
CA ALA A 153 -2.52 14.12 -41.81
C ALA A 153 -1.09 14.25 -42.34
N GLY A 154 -0.24 13.28 -41.97
CA GLY A 154 1.08 13.11 -42.56
C GLY A 154 1.55 11.67 -42.36
N GLN A 155 1.41 10.85 -43.40
CA GLN A 155 1.91 9.48 -43.44
C GLN A 155 3.42 9.45 -43.25
N SER A 156 3.91 8.78 -42.19
CA SER A 156 5.29 8.32 -42.12
C SER A 156 5.32 6.85 -41.72
N LYS A 157 5.84 6.00 -42.61
CA LYS A 157 6.09 4.57 -42.38
C LYS A 157 7.08 4.42 -41.20
N ILE A 158 6.59 3.98 -40.05
CA ILE A 158 7.42 3.54 -38.92
C ILE A 158 7.53 2.00 -39.02
N PRO A 159 8.74 1.42 -39.13
CA PRO A 159 8.91 -0.03 -39.09
C PRO A 159 8.51 -0.57 -37.71
N PRO A 160 8.03 -1.82 -37.60
CA PRO A 160 7.48 -2.32 -36.35
C PRO A 160 8.55 -2.28 -35.25
N ALA A 161 8.22 -1.58 -34.16
CA ALA A 161 9.07 -1.47 -33.00
C ALA A 161 9.38 -2.88 -32.46
N LYS A 162 10.64 -3.31 -32.59
CA LYS A 162 11.14 -4.46 -31.85
C LYS A 162 10.90 -4.17 -30.37
N LYS A 163 10.02 -4.95 -29.72
CA LYS A 163 9.82 -4.94 -28.26
C LYS A 163 11.21 -5.04 -27.61
N ARG A 164 11.72 -3.94 -27.05
CA ARG A 164 12.94 -3.97 -26.23
C ARG A 164 12.57 -4.80 -25.00
N LYS A 165 13.11 -6.01 -24.90
CA LYS A 165 13.04 -6.81 -23.66
C LYS A 165 13.51 -5.92 -22.52
N ALA A 166 12.63 -5.61 -21.57
CA ALA A 166 13.01 -4.85 -20.38
C ALA A 166 14.17 -5.58 -19.69
N ALA A 167 15.27 -4.89 -19.44
CA ALA A 167 16.41 -5.48 -18.75
C ALA A 167 15.94 -5.91 -17.36
N LYS A 168 16.13 -7.19 -17.02
CA LYS A 168 15.80 -7.71 -15.68
C LYS A 168 16.49 -6.84 -14.63
N PRO A 169 15.79 -6.36 -13.58
CA PRO A 169 16.39 -5.52 -12.57
C PRO A 169 17.58 -6.25 -11.94
N LYS A 170 18.73 -5.57 -11.83
CA LYS A 170 19.92 -6.12 -11.15
C LYS A 170 19.59 -6.23 -9.66
N PHE A 171 19.24 -7.43 -9.21
CA PHE A 171 18.95 -7.68 -7.79
C PHE A 171 20.24 -7.57 -6.97
N ASN A 172 20.11 -6.96 -5.78
CA ASN A 172 21.18 -6.97 -4.81
C ASN A 172 21.31 -8.38 -4.22
N SER A 173 22.31 -9.15 -4.66
CA SER A 173 22.53 -10.53 -4.23
C SER A 173 22.74 -10.66 -2.71
N ALA A 174 23.10 -9.58 -2.02
CA ALA A 174 23.26 -9.55 -0.57
C ALA A 174 21.93 -9.36 0.19
N LEU A 175 20.80 -9.11 -0.47
CA LEU A 175 19.53 -8.83 0.19
C LEU A 175 18.94 -10.08 0.86
N ILE A 176 18.87 -11.21 0.15
CA ILE A 176 18.34 -12.47 0.70
C ILE A 176 19.12 -12.89 1.96
N PRO A 177 20.47 -12.96 1.97
CA PRO A 177 21.21 -13.32 3.18
C PRO A 177 20.93 -12.40 4.38
N LYS A 178 20.81 -11.08 4.17
CA LYS A 178 20.48 -10.13 5.24
C LYS A 178 19.08 -10.37 5.80
N VAL A 179 18.11 -10.56 4.90
CA VAL A 179 16.72 -10.86 5.28
C VAL A 179 16.65 -12.19 6.02
N THR A 180 17.33 -13.24 5.54
CA THR A 180 17.39 -14.55 6.21
C THR A 180 17.92 -14.43 7.63
N ALA A 181 19.05 -13.73 7.83
CA ALA A 181 19.62 -13.53 9.16
C ALA A 181 18.68 -12.73 10.10
N PHE A 182 17.97 -11.74 9.55
CA PHE A 182 16.95 -11.00 10.28
C PHE A 182 15.79 -11.91 10.69
N VAL A 183 15.26 -12.72 9.77
CA VAL A 183 14.13 -13.61 10.04
C VAL A 183 14.50 -14.67 11.06
N GLU A 184 15.69 -15.28 10.95
CA GLU A 184 16.19 -16.25 11.94
C GLU A 184 16.21 -15.65 13.35
N LYS A 185 16.73 -14.43 13.50
CA LYS A 185 16.71 -13.72 14.78
C LYS A 185 15.28 -13.38 15.21
N TYR A 186 14.44 -12.90 14.30
CA TYR A 186 13.06 -12.49 14.58
C TYR A 186 12.19 -13.68 15.04
N MET A 187 12.39 -14.86 14.45
CA MET A 187 11.66 -16.09 14.77
C MET A 187 12.20 -16.85 15.99
N SER A 188 13.37 -16.46 16.53
CA SER A 188 13.96 -17.13 17.71
C SER A 188 13.09 -17.10 18.96
N LYS A 189 12.12 -16.17 19.03
CA LYS A 189 11.13 -16.06 20.13
C LYS A 189 9.89 -16.95 19.96
N TYR A 190 9.79 -17.69 18.85
CA TYR A 190 8.59 -18.43 18.46
C TYR A 190 8.70 -19.89 18.93
N ASP A 191 7.56 -20.52 19.17
CA ASP A 191 7.55 -21.96 19.50
C ASP A 191 7.85 -22.83 18.28
N GLY A 192 8.17 -24.11 18.50
CA GLY A 192 8.59 -25.04 17.44
C GLY A 192 7.58 -25.28 16.31
N SER A 193 6.34 -24.81 16.44
CA SER A 193 5.35 -24.88 15.35
C SER A 193 5.47 -23.72 14.33
N HIS A 194 6.14 -22.62 14.69
CA HIS A 194 6.34 -21.41 13.88
C HIS A 194 7.78 -20.88 13.98
N ASP A 195 8.74 -21.77 14.19
CA ASP A 195 10.16 -21.42 14.29
C ASP A 195 10.78 -21.12 12.92
N PHE A 196 12.07 -20.77 12.91
CA PHE A 196 12.80 -20.55 11.66
C PHE A 196 12.85 -21.79 10.76
N ASN A 197 12.73 -23.00 11.32
CA ASN A 197 12.68 -24.22 10.50
C ASN A 197 11.41 -24.29 9.67
N HIS A 198 10.26 -23.84 10.19
CA HIS A 198 9.05 -23.66 9.39
C HIS A 198 9.30 -22.73 8.20
N ILE A 199 9.89 -21.55 8.41
CA ILE A 199 10.22 -20.63 7.32
C ILE A 199 11.13 -21.29 6.28
N ARG A 200 12.18 -22.00 6.70
CA ARG A 200 13.09 -22.70 5.79
C ARG A 200 12.36 -23.73 4.92
N ARG A 201 11.42 -24.49 5.50
CA ARG A 201 10.61 -25.46 4.74
C ARG A 201 9.68 -24.76 3.76
N VAL A 202 9.02 -23.68 4.16
CA VAL A 202 8.15 -22.89 3.26
C VAL A 202 8.95 -22.31 2.09
N VAL A 203 10.14 -21.76 2.33
CA VAL A 203 11.03 -21.28 1.25
C VAL A 203 11.42 -22.43 0.31
N GLY A 204 11.82 -23.59 0.85
CA GLY A 204 12.14 -24.77 0.05
C GLY A 204 10.95 -25.28 -0.79
N LEU A 205 9.76 -25.28 -0.21
CA LEU A 205 8.52 -25.66 -0.91
C LEU A 205 8.15 -24.65 -1.99
N ALA A 206 8.32 -23.35 -1.73
CA ALA A 206 8.08 -22.30 -2.72
C ALA A 206 9.06 -22.43 -3.91
N HIS A 207 10.33 -22.74 -3.64
CA HIS A 207 11.33 -23.02 -4.70
C HIS A 207 10.99 -24.28 -5.48
N LEU A 208 10.51 -25.33 -4.83
CA LEU A 208 10.06 -26.56 -5.48
C LEU A 208 8.89 -26.29 -6.42
N ILE A 209 7.84 -25.62 -5.93
CA ILE A 209 6.67 -25.25 -6.74
C ILE A 209 7.10 -24.38 -7.92
N TYR A 210 7.91 -23.35 -7.68
CA TYR A 210 8.42 -22.47 -8.73
C TYR A 210 9.16 -23.27 -9.81
N THR A 211 10.08 -24.15 -9.41
CA THR A 211 10.89 -24.96 -10.34
C THR A 211 10.03 -25.90 -11.16
N ASP A 212 9.06 -26.59 -10.53
CA ASP A 212 8.14 -27.47 -11.23
C ASP A 212 7.27 -26.69 -12.23
N MET A 213 6.79 -25.49 -11.88
CA MET A 213 6.02 -24.64 -12.79
C MET A 213 6.84 -24.19 -14.01
N ILE A 214 8.12 -23.86 -13.81
CA ILE A 214 9.02 -23.52 -14.93
C ILE A 214 9.24 -24.74 -15.82
N ARG A 215 9.51 -25.91 -15.24
CA ARG A 215 9.68 -27.16 -16.00
C ARG A 215 8.44 -27.51 -16.81
N GLU A 216 7.25 -27.46 -16.20
CA GLU A 216 5.99 -27.74 -16.89
C GLU A 216 5.75 -26.80 -18.08
N ARG A 217 6.13 -25.52 -17.94
CA ARG A 217 6.07 -24.53 -19.02
C ARG A 217 7.05 -24.83 -20.14
N GLU A 218 8.24 -25.33 -19.82
CA GLU A 218 9.24 -25.72 -20.81
C GLU A 218 8.85 -26.99 -21.56
N GLU A 219 8.27 -27.97 -20.86
CA GLU A 219 7.78 -29.24 -21.42
C GLU A 219 6.50 -29.05 -22.26
N SER A 220 5.62 -28.14 -21.86
CA SER A 220 4.36 -27.84 -22.54
C SER A 220 4.15 -26.32 -22.66
N PRO A 221 4.82 -25.66 -23.61
CA PRO A 221 4.68 -24.22 -23.80
C PRO A 221 3.23 -23.86 -24.16
N PRO A 222 2.61 -22.89 -23.46
CA PRO A 222 1.26 -22.47 -23.79
C PRO A 222 1.23 -21.86 -25.20
N LEU A 223 0.15 -22.10 -25.94
CA LEU A 223 -0.05 -21.49 -27.27
C LEU A 223 -0.09 -19.95 -27.22
N PHE A 224 -0.41 -19.37 -26.05
CA PHE A 224 -0.51 -17.94 -25.82
C PHE A 224 0.41 -17.50 -24.66
N ASP A 225 0.95 -16.28 -24.75
CA ASP A 225 1.89 -15.68 -23.79
C ASP A 225 1.20 -15.17 -22.50
N GLU A 226 0.14 -15.84 -22.05
CA GLU A 226 -0.71 -15.41 -20.92
C GLU A 226 -0.23 -15.93 -19.56
N THR A 227 0.85 -16.72 -19.53
CA THR A 227 1.39 -17.21 -18.26
C THR A 227 2.17 -16.12 -17.54
N PRO A 228 1.86 -15.82 -16.26
CA PRO A 228 2.56 -14.77 -15.55
C PRO A 228 4.05 -15.09 -15.41
N ASP A 229 4.91 -14.12 -15.74
CA ASP A 229 6.35 -14.22 -15.49
C ASP A 229 6.60 -14.11 -13.97
N LEU A 230 6.94 -15.24 -13.35
CA LEU A 230 7.18 -15.33 -11.91
C LEU A 230 8.62 -14.91 -11.60
N ASP A 231 8.79 -14.09 -10.57
CA ASP A 231 10.10 -13.69 -10.08
C ASP A 231 10.51 -14.49 -8.83
N LEU A 232 11.48 -15.38 -8.98
CA LEU A 232 12.02 -16.19 -7.88
C LEU A 232 12.53 -15.34 -6.71
N HIS A 233 13.08 -14.16 -6.96
CA HIS A 233 13.58 -13.28 -5.90
C HIS A 233 12.42 -12.77 -5.03
N ILE A 234 11.29 -12.43 -5.66
CA ILE A 234 10.06 -12.01 -4.96
C ILE A 234 9.43 -13.19 -4.22
N VAL A 235 9.36 -14.37 -4.84
CA VAL A 235 8.87 -15.61 -4.18
C VAL A 235 9.71 -15.89 -2.93
N THR A 236 11.03 -15.82 -3.03
CA THR A 236 11.95 -16.12 -1.92
C THR A 236 11.79 -15.13 -0.78
N LEU A 237 11.79 -13.82 -1.08
CA LEU A 237 11.63 -12.78 -0.05
C LEU A 237 10.26 -12.85 0.62
N SER A 238 9.21 -13.10 -0.15
CA SER A 238 7.85 -13.23 0.38
C SER A 238 7.71 -14.46 1.27
N ALA A 239 8.26 -15.60 0.87
CA ALA A 239 8.27 -16.81 1.69
C ALA A 239 9.10 -16.64 2.98
N LEU A 240 10.24 -15.95 2.93
CA LEU A 240 11.04 -15.65 4.13
C LEU A 240 10.28 -14.76 5.12
N LEU A 241 9.49 -13.81 4.63
CA LEU A 241 8.88 -12.75 5.43
C LEU A 241 7.40 -12.98 5.75
N HIS A 242 6.77 -14.07 5.30
CA HIS A 242 5.31 -14.23 5.38
C HIS A 242 4.74 -14.20 6.81
N ASP A 243 5.49 -14.73 7.78
CA ASP A 243 5.11 -14.72 9.21
C ASP A 243 5.68 -13.50 9.96
N VAL A 244 6.47 -12.64 9.31
CA VAL A 244 6.94 -11.39 9.90
C VAL A 244 5.79 -10.40 9.95
N GLY A 245 5.45 -9.96 11.17
CA GLY A 245 4.33 -9.06 11.40
C GLY A 245 2.97 -9.75 11.54
N ASP A 246 2.91 -11.09 11.75
CA ASP A 246 1.68 -11.74 12.20
C ASP A 246 1.22 -11.08 13.50
N LYS A 247 -0.06 -10.67 13.54
CA LYS A 247 -0.70 -10.01 14.68
C LYS A 247 -0.53 -10.75 16.01
N LYS A 248 -0.31 -12.06 15.97
CA LYS A 248 -0.05 -12.88 17.16
C LYS A 248 1.26 -12.53 17.87
N TYR A 249 2.20 -11.87 17.18
CA TYR A 249 3.58 -11.69 17.64
C TYR A 249 4.11 -10.25 17.43
N LEU A 250 3.24 -9.32 17.03
CA LEU A 250 3.58 -7.91 16.93
C LEU A 250 3.87 -7.32 18.31
N GLU A 251 4.96 -6.56 18.41
CA GLU A 251 5.27 -5.78 19.61
C GLU A 251 4.42 -4.49 19.65
N PRO A 252 4.15 -3.93 20.84
CA PRO A 252 3.42 -2.67 20.96
C PRO A 252 4.05 -1.57 20.10
N GLY A 253 3.26 -0.99 19.20
CA GLY A 253 3.69 0.07 18.28
C GLY A 253 4.21 -0.40 16.91
N GLN A 254 4.33 -1.71 16.68
CA GLN A 254 4.60 -2.26 15.35
C GLN A 254 3.30 -2.42 14.54
N ASP A 255 3.38 -2.15 13.24
CA ASP A 255 2.29 -2.37 12.29
C ASP A 255 2.69 -3.43 11.26
N GLY A 256 2.02 -4.58 11.31
CA GLY A 256 2.24 -5.69 10.38
C GLY A 256 1.99 -5.32 8.91
N ASN A 257 1.23 -4.24 8.65
CA ASN A 257 0.98 -3.75 7.28
C ASN A 257 2.19 -3.02 6.68
N THR A 258 3.16 -2.62 7.49
CA THR A 258 4.30 -1.81 7.04
C THR A 258 5.66 -2.38 7.46
N LEU A 259 5.69 -3.35 8.39
CA LEU A 259 6.93 -3.91 8.93
C LEU A 259 7.83 -4.54 7.86
N VAL A 260 7.26 -5.31 6.93
CA VAL A 260 8.02 -5.96 5.84
C VAL A 260 8.59 -4.92 4.88
N LEU A 261 7.79 -3.92 4.51
CA LEU A 261 8.23 -2.78 3.70
C LEU A 261 9.41 -2.06 4.36
N ALA A 262 9.27 -1.66 5.63
CA ALA A 262 10.31 -0.95 6.37
C ALA A 262 11.60 -1.77 6.49
N THR A 263 11.48 -3.08 6.76
CA THR A 263 12.61 -4.00 6.87
C THR A 263 13.40 -4.08 5.57
N LEU A 264 12.70 -4.29 4.44
CA LEU A 264 13.34 -4.40 3.13
C LEU A 264 14.01 -3.09 2.70
N LEU A 265 13.36 -1.95 2.92
CA LEU A 265 13.96 -0.63 2.69
C LEU A 265 15.21 -0.42 3.54
N GLY A 266 15.17 -0.82 4.82
CA GLY A 266 16.31 -0.75 5.74
C GLY A 266 17.52 -1.58 5.28
N PHE A 267 17.30 -2.68 4.56
CA PHE A 267 18.37 -3.47 3.94
C PHE A 267 18.81 -2.98 2.55
N GLY A 268 18.24 -1.88 2.06
CA GLY A 268 18.57 -1.27 0.79
C GLY A 268 17.86 -1.90 -0.41
N ALA A 269 16.71 -2.55 -0.21
CA ALA A 269 15.87 -3.01 -1.30
C ALA A 269 15.25 -1.81 -2.07
N PRO A 270 15.07 -1.92 -3.39
CA PRO A 270 14.26 -0.96 -4.13
C PRO A 270 12.84 -0.88 -3.57
N GLU A 271 12.28 0.33 -3.52
CA GLU A 271 10.94 0.58 -2.97
C GLU A 271 9.85 -0.25 -3.67
N GLU A 272 9.91 -0.36 -5.00
CA GLU A 272 8.98 -1.18 -5.78
C GLU A 272 8.98 -2.65 -5.36
N LEU A 273 10.17 -3.22 -5.14
CA LEU A 273 10.34 -4.58 -4.67
C LEU A 273 9.75 -4.74 -3.26
N ALA A 274 10.07 -3.80 -2.36
CA ALA A 274 9.61 -3.84 -0.98
C ALA A 274 8.08 -3.72 -0.87
N ILE A 275 7.45 -2.86 -1.67
CA ILE A 275 5.99 -2.74 -1.76
C ILE A 275 5.39 -4.04 -2.29
N LYS A 276 5.94 -4.60 -3.37
CA LYS A 276 5.42 -5.86 -3.96
C LYS A 276 5.47 -7.00 -2.95
N VAL A 277 6.60 -7.18 -2.25
CA VAL A 277 6.74 -8.22 -1.21
C VAL A 277 5.78 -7.98 -0.03
N GLN A 278 5.65 -6.76 0.47
CA GLN A 278 4.69 -6.43 1.55
C GLN A 278 3.24 -6.79 1.15
N ARG A 279 2.84 -6.51 -0.10
CA ARG A 279 1.50 -6.83 -0.60
C ARG A 279 1.26 -8.33 -0.67
N ILE A 280 2.26 -9.09 -1.14
CA ILE A 280 2.19 -10.55 -1.17
C ILE A 280 2.06 -11.10 0.26
N VAL A 281 2.94 -10.69 1.18
CA VAL A 281 2.93 -11.17 2.57
C VAL A 281 1.56 -10.97 3.24
N LEU A 282 0.93 -9.81 3.06
CA LEU A 282 -0.41 -9.55 3.64
C LEU A 282 -1.50 -10.49 3.12
N GLY A 283 -1.33 -11.00 1.89
CA GLY A 283 -2.24 -11.95 1.27
C GLY A 283 -1.99 -13.42 1.62
N VAL A 284 -0.88 -13.79 2.28
CA VAL A 284 -0.51 -15.21 2.45
C VAL A 284 -1.46 -15.94 3.41
N SER A 285 -1.85 -15.28 4.50
CA SER A 285 -2.60 -15.91 5.60
C SER A 285 -3.93 -16.54 5.15
N TYR A 286 -4.19 -17.78 5.59
CA TYR A 286 -5.49 -18.45 5.46
C TYR A 286 -6.67 -17.58 5.91
N SER A 287 -6.49 -16.85 7.03
CA SER A 287 -7.56 -16.02 7.58
C SER A 287 -7.87 -14.81 6.70
N THR A 288 -6.90 -14.28 5.97
CA THR A 288 -7.13 -13.19 5.01
C THR A 288 -7.97 -13.71 3.84
N GLU A 289 -7.62 -14.87 3.28
CA GLU A 289 -8.33 -15.45 2.14
C GLU A 289 -9.77 -15.82 2.45
N VAL A 290 -10.03 -16.43 3.61
CA VAL A 290 -11.40 -16.83 3.99
C VAL A 290 -12.28 -15.62 4.30
N LYS A 291 -11.71 -14.52 4.81
CA LYS A 291 -12.47 -13.30 5.13
C LYS A 291 -12.88 -12.53 3.89
N ASP A 292 -12.00 -12.45 2.89
CA ASP A 292 -12.26 -11.73 1.65
C ASP A 292 -11.65 -12.47 0.43
N PRO A 293 -12.39 -13.44 -0.13
CA PRO A 293 -11.95 -14.18 -1.31
C PRO A 293 -11.80 -13.29 -2.55
N ALA A 294 -12.64 -12.26 -2.69
CA ALA A 294 -12.64 -11.37 -3.85
C ALA A 294 -11.38 -10.49 -3.87
N GLN A 295 -10.99 -9.92 -2.73
CA GLN A 295 -9.74 -9.20 -2.58
C GLN A 295 -8.54 -10.11 -2.85
N THR A 296 -8.56 -11.34 -2.34
CA THR A 296 -7.47 -12.30 -2.56
C THR A 296 -7.32 -12.63 -4.05
N LEU A 297 -8.43 -12.80 -4.77
CA LEU A 297 -8.40 -13.01 -6.22
C LEU A 297 -7.79 -11.81 -6.96
N GLY A 298 -8.14 -10.58 -6.58
CA GLY A 298 -7.54 -9.37 -7.15
C GLY A 298 -6.03 -9.27 -6.86
N LEU A 299 -5.60 -9.67 -5.67
CA LEU A 299 -4.17 -9.74 -5.33
C LEU A 299 -3.44 -10.82 -6.16
N LEU A 300 -4.03 -11.99 -6.34
CA LEU A 300 -3.44 -13.08 -7.15
C LEU A 300 -3.27 -12.66 -8.62
N GLN A 301 -4.25 -11.95 -9.18
CA GLN A 301 -4.15 -11.42 -10.54
C GLN A 301 -3.02 -10.40 -10.69
N ARG A 302 -2.81 -9.55 -9.68
CA ARG A 302 -1.76 -8.52 -9.69
C ARG A 302 -0.38 -9.05 -9.30
N TYR A 303 -0.34 -10.07 -8.45
CA TYR A 303 0.85 -10.63 -7.82
C TYR A 303 0.80 -12.16 -7.88
N PRO A 304 1.11 -12.77 -9.03
CA PRO A 304 1.01 -14.22 -9.22
C PRO A 304 1.95 -15.01 -8.30
N GLU A 305 3.04 -14.41 -7.79
CA GLU A 305 3.92 -15.01 -6.79
C GLU A 305 3.19 -15.35 -5.49
N LEU A 306 2.08 -14.68 -5.19
CA LEU A 306 1.24 -14.98 -4.02
C LEU A 306 0.71 -16.42 -4.06
N ALA A 307 0.35 -16.93 -5.24
CA ALA A 307 -0.13 -18.31 -5.40
C ALA A 307 0.92 -19.32 -4.91
N VAL A 308 2.19 -19.10 -5.30
CA VAL A 308 3.30 -19.98 -4.94
C VAL A 308 3.55 -19.96 -3.44
N VAL A 309 3.56 -18.77 -2.83
CA VAL A 309 3.85 -18.62 -1.39
C VAL A 309 2.70 -19.14 -0.54
N GLN A 310 1.44 -18.89 -0.93
CA GLN A 310 0.27 -19.46 -0.25
C GLN A 310 0.27 -20.99 -0.28
N ASP A 311 0.54 -21.58 -1.45
CA ASP A 311 0.59 -23.03 -1.57
C ASP A 311 1.73 -23.60 -0.71
N ALA A 312 2.92 -23.00 -0.76
CA ALA A 312 4.07 -23.43 0.03
C ALA A 312 3.81 -23.42 1.54
N ASP A 313 3.21 -22.36 2.08
CA ASP A 313 2.84 -22.26 3.50
C ASP A 313 1.80 -23.34 3.89
N ARG A 314 0.76 -23.50 3.07
CA ARG A 314 -0.31 -24.48 3.32
C ARG A 314 0.20 -25.90 3.23
N LEU A 315 1.11 -26.19 2.30
CA LEU A 315 1.74 -27.51 2.20
C LEU A 315 2.47 -27.86 3.50
N ASP A 316 3.15 -26.92 4.15
CA ASP A 316 3.83 -27.15 5.44
C ASP A 316 2.85 -27.33 6.61
N ALA A 317 1.57 -26.99 6.44
CA ALA A 317 0.52 -27.22 7.42
C ALA A 317 -0.16 -28.60 7.29
N ILE A 318 0.12 -29.36 6.22
CA ILE A 318 -0.49 -30.68 5.97
C ILE A 318 0.58 -31.80 5.84
N GLY A 319 0.11 -33.05 5.82
CA GLY A 319 0.99 -34.22 5.82
C GLY A 319 1.66 -34.46 7.18
N ALA A 320 2.73 -35.26 7.19
CA ALA A 320 3.41 -35.68 8.42
C ALA A 320 3.92 -34.49 9.27
N ILE A 321 4.48 -33.48 8.61
CA ILE A 321 4.91 -32.24 9.29
C ILE A 321 3.71 -31.49 9.86
N GLY A 322 2.62 -31.38 9.10
CA GLY A 322 1.37 -30.76 9.55
C GLY A 322 0.79 -31.40 10.81
N ILE A 323 0.82 -32.74 10.90
CA ILE A 323 0.43 -33.50 12.09
C ILE A 323 1.30 -33.07 13.29
N GLY A 324 2.63 -33.13 13.14
CA GLY A 324 3.57 -32.74 14.19
C GLY A 324 3.39 -31.30 14.66
N ARG A 325 3.22 -30.36 13.71
CA ARG A 325 2.98 -28.93 14.02
C ARG A 325 1.67 -28.71 14.77
N THR A 326 0.60 -29.44 14.40
CA THR A 326 -0.72 -29.30 15.04
C THR A 326 -0.66 -29.63 16.53
N PHE A 327 0.00 -30.74 16.89
CA PHE A 327 0.16 -31.12 18.29
C PHE A 327 1.17 -30.25 19.04
N THR A 328 2.26 -29.84 18.37
CA THR A 328 3.26 -28.92 18.96
C THR A 328 2.63 -27.57 19.32
N PHE A 329 1.87 -26.97 18.39
CA PHE A 329 1.14 -25.73 18.64
C PHE A 329 0.06 -25.92 19.72
N GLY A 330 -0.63 -27.07 19.70
CA GLY A 330 -1.61 -27.44 20.72
C GLY A 330 -1.00 -27.42 22.12
N GLY A 331 0.13 -28.11 22.31
CA GLY A 331 0.88 -28.15 23.57
C GLY A 331 1.37 -26.76 23.99
N ALA A 332 1.98 -26.00 23.09
CA ALA A 332 2.49 -24.65 23.37
C ALA A 332 1.38 -23.67 23.79
N LYS A 333 0.15 -23.84 23.27
CA LYS A 333 -1.02 -23.03 23.64
C LYS A 333 -1.80 -23.59 24.84
N GLY A 334 -1.27 -24.59 25.55
CA GLY A 334 -1.89 -25.16 26.74
C GLY A 334 -3.20 -25.89 26.46
N ALA A 335 -3.32 -26.52 25.28
CA ALA A 335 -4.48 -27.34 24.97
C ALA A 335 -4.61 -28.47 26.00
N LYS A 336 -5.73 -28.50 26.72
CA LYS A 336 -6.00 -29.51 27.75
C LYS A 336 -6.47 -30.85 27.20
N ASP A 337 -6.93 -30.86 25.95
CA ASP A 337 -7.50 -32.02 25.30
C ASP A 337 -6.92 -32.18 23.88
N MET A 338 -6.38 -33.37 23.63
CA MET A 338 -5.82 -33.77 22.34
C MET A 338 -6.92 -34.14 21.34
N GLY A 339 -8.06 -34.67 21.81
CA GLY A 339 -9.21 -35.04 20.99
C GLY A 339 -9.86 -33.83 20.32
N ARG A 340 -10.06 -32.73 21.05
CA ARG A 340 -10.58 -31.47 20.47
C ARG A 340 -9.67 -30.87 19.40
N ARG A 341 -8.37 -31.21 19.36
CA ARG A 341 -7.46 -30.78 18.29
C ARG A 341 -7.63 -31.58 17.01
N PHE A 342 -8.24 -32.75 17.11
CA PHE A 342 -8.58 -33.55 15.95
C PHE A 342 -9.59 -32.83 15.04
N SER A 343 -10.49 -32.01 15.60
CA SER A 343 -11.43 -31.20 14.79
C SER A 343 -10.71 -30.25 13.82
N ILE A 344 -9.48 -29.80 14.13
CA ILE A 344 -8.69 -28.92 13.26
C ILE A 344 -8.36 -29.62 11.92
N PHE A 345 -8.24 -30.95 11.92
CA PHE A 345 -7.98 -31.72 10.70
C PHE A 345 -9.13 -31.52 9.72
N GLU A 346 -10.37 -31.75 10.15
CA GLU A 346 -11.58 -31.60 9.34
C GLU A 346 -11.93 -30.13 9.06
N ASP A 347 -11.87 -29.30 10.11
CA ASP A 347 -12.30 -27.91 10.06
C ASP A 347 -11.44 -27.08 9.12
N LYS A 348 -10.14 -27.43 9.01
CA LYS A 348 -9.15 -26.64 8.30
C LYS A 348 -8.20 -27.46 7.43
N LEU A 349 -7.46 -28.42 7.98
CA LEU A 349 -6.29 -28.99 7.27
C LEU A 349 -6.67 -29.74 6.01
N GLU A 350 -7.73 -30.56 6.05
CA GLU A 350 -8.24 -31.30 4.90
C GLU A 350 -8.77 -30.36 3.80
N LYS A 351 -9.32 -29.19 4.19
CA LYS A 351 -9.81 -28.19 3.23
C LYS A 351 -8.69 -27.50 2.47
N LEU A 352 -7.44 -27.52 2.98
CA LEU A 352 -6.31 -26.86 2.33
C LEU A 352 -5.99 -27.46 0.95
N GLU A 353 -6.26 -28.75 0.73
CA GLU A 353 -6.09 -29.39 -0.59
C GLU A 353 -6.87 -28.65 -1.68
N GLY A 354 -8.16 -28.38 -1.42
CA GLY A 354 -9.04 -27.70 -2.36
C GLY A 354 -8.73 -26.21 -2.56
N MET A 355 -7.86 -25.64 -1.73
CA MET A 355 -7.51 -24.22 -1.77
C MET A 355 -6.12 -23.95 -2.38
N MET A 356 -5.45 -24.98 -2.92
CA MET A 356 -4.19 -24.83 -3.64
C MET A 356 -4.40 -24.17 -5.00
N LYS A 357 -3.48 -23.30 -5.41
CA LYS A 357 -3.59 -22.47 -6.63
C LYS A 357 -2.83 -23.10 -7.78
N THR A 358 -1.62 -23.54 -7.51
CA THR A 358 -0.65 -24.01 -8.50
C THR A 358 -0.86 -25.50 -8.83
N GLY A 359 -0.49 -25.91 -10.04
CA GLY A 359 -0.50 -27.32 -10.44
C GLY A 359 0.34 -28.21 -9.51
N PRO A 360 1.62 -27.87 -9.28
CA PRO A 360 2.47 -28.61 -8.34
C PRO A 360 1.93 -28.61 -6.91
N GLY A 361 1.44 -27.48 -6.41
CA GLY A 361 0.84 -27.36 -5.09
C GLY A 361 -0.32 -28.33 -4.89
N LYS A 362 -1.25 -28.41 -5.87
CA LYS A 362 -2.38 -29.36 -5.85
C LYS A 362 -1.92 -30.82 -5.78
N ARG A 363 -0.92 -31.21 -6.57
CA ARG A 363 -0.39 -32.59 -6.57
C ARG A 363 0.21 -32.99 -5.23
N ILE A 364 1.08 -32.14 -4.68
CA ILE A 364 1.73 -32.39 -3.39
C ILE A 364 0.68 -32.39 -2.27
N ALA A 365 -0.30 -31.48 -2.33
CA ALA A 365 -1.35 -31.38 -1.33
C ALA A 365 -2.23 -32.62 -1.27
N LYS A 366 -2.59 -33.20 -2.43
CA LYS A 366 -3.33 -34.46 -2.48
C LYS A 366 -2.60 -35.57 -1.72
N GLU A 367 -1.31 -35.77 -2.00
CA GLU A 367 -0.51 -36.78 -1.31
C GLU A 367 -0.38 -36.53 0.20
N ARG A 368 -0.20 -35.26 0.60
CA ARG A 368 -0.11 -34.88 2.02
C ARG A 368 -1.44 -35.01 2.75
N THR A 369 -2.55 -34.75 2.08
CA THR A 369 -3.89 -34.87 2.67
C THR A 369 -4.27 -36.34 2.87
N GLU A 370 -3.89 -37.23 1.96
CA GLU A 370 -4.06 -38.68 2.18
C GLU A 370 -3.31 -39.18 3.41
N ARG A 371 -2.11 -38.63 3.70
CA ARG A 371 -1.40 -38.93 4.96
C ARG A 371 -2.19 -38.48 6.19
N LEU A 372 -2.85 -37.32 6.14
CA LEU A 372 -3.71 -36.83 7.23
C LEU A 372 -4.88 -37.77 7.48
N LYS A 373 -5.59 -38.16 6.42
CA LYS A 373 -6.73 -39.09 6.49
C LYS A 373 -6.30 -40.48 7.01
N LYS A 374 -5.11 -40.94 6.65
CA LYS A 374 -4.59 -42.21 7.17
C LYS A 374 -4.29 -42.13 8.68
N PHE A 375 -3.62 -41.06 9.10
CA PHE A 375 -3.35 -40.81 10.52
C PHE A 375 -4.64 -40.67 11.33
N LYS A 376 -5.66 -40.03 10.76
CA LYS A 376 -7.01 -39.96 11.31
C LYS A 376 -7.60 -41.34 11.60
N GLY A 377 -7.54 -42.22 10.61
CA GLY A 377 -8.05 -43.60 10.77
C GLY A 377 -7.37 -44.33 11.93
N TRP A 378 -6.04 -44.24 12.02
CA TRP A 378 -5.29 -44.81 13.14
C TRP A 378 -5.69 -44.21 14.49
N TRP A 379 -5.84 -42.89 14.56
CA TRP A 379 -6.26 -42.20 15.78
C TRP A 379 -7.66 -42.66 16.26
N GLU A 380 -8.62 -42.76 15.34
CA GLU A 380 -10.00 -43.20 15.65
C GLU A 380 -10.04 -44.68 16.07
N GLU A 381 -9.27 -45.53 15.42
CA GLU A 381 -9.11 -46.95 15.75
C GLU A 381 -8.57 -47.13 17.18
N GLU A 382 -7.43 -46.48 17.49
CA GLU A 382 -6.79 -46.57 18.80
C GLU A 382 -7.68 -46.04 19.93
N GLN A 383 -8.41 -44.95 19.70
CA GLN A 383 -9.37 -44.41 20.68
C GLN A 383 -10.54 -45.36 20.92
N LYS A 384 -11.10 -45.94 19.85
CA LYS A 384 -12.22 -46.89 19.96
C LYS A 384 -11.81 -48.15 20.72
N ASP A 385 -10.60 -48.66 20.48
CA ASP A 385 -10.07 -49.82 21.18
C ASP A 385 -9.90 -49.55 22.68
N ALA A 386 -9.42 -48.35 23.05
CA ALA A 386 -9.27 -47.94 24.43
C ALA A 386 -10.63 -47.72 25.14
N GLU A 387 -11.58 -47.05 24.49
CA GLU A 387 -12.91 -46.75 25.06
C GLU A 387 -13.85 -47.95 25.08
N GLY A 388 -13.70 -48.88 24.14
CA GLY A 388 -14.55 -50.07 24.02
C GLY A 388 -14.55 -50.97 25.26
N LEU A 389 -13.45 -50.97 26.02
CA LEU A 389 -13.31 -51.67 27.30
C LEU A 389 -13.92 -50.91 28.49
N LEU A 390 -14.17 -49.61 28.34
CA LEU A 390 -14.66 -48.72 29.40
C LEU A 390 -16.17 -48.44 29.30
N ARG A 391 -16.80 -48.67 28.14
CA ARG A 391 -18.27 -48.60 28.02
C ARG A 391 -18.92 -49.76 28.79
N LYS A 392 -19.45 -49.48 29.98
CA LYS A 392 -20.42 -50.38 30.63
C LYS A 392 -21.62 -50.55 29.68
N LYS A 393 -21.96 -51.82 29.43
CA LYS A 393 -23.14 -52.25 28.64
C LYS A 393 -24.42 -51.54 29.07
#